data_AF-A0A502GVN6-F1
#
_entry.id   AF-A0A502GVN6-F1
#
_cell.length_a   1.000
_cell.length_b   1.000
_cell.length_c   1.000
_cell.angle_alpha   90.00
_cell.angle_beta   90.00
_cell.angle_gamma   90.00
#
_symmetry.space_group_name_H-M   'P 1'
#
loop_
_entity.id
_entity.type
_entity.pdbx_description
1 polymer ?
#
loop_
_entity_poly.entity_id
_entity_poly.type
_entity_poly.pdbx_seq_one_letter_code
_entity_poly.pdbx_strand_id
1 'polypeptide(L)'
;MGRNLRSFTESRRGLGIAVPFFPEMSRRALFKCFDTSSVHADHYPRFGHSFGCDPWLSLLGQLGAGYTQTGSDCVVSSLAMNGYFSIAQITLAPDLHYALEGET
;
A
#
# COMPACT_ATOMS: atom_id res chain seq x y z
N MET A 1 11.77 7.10 -4.68
CA MET A 1 10.58 6.22 -4.56
C MET A 1 9.69 6.23 -5.80
N GLY A 2 8.99 7.31 -6.17
CA GLY A 2 7.97 7.29 -7.24
C GLY A 2 8.41 6.72 -8.60
N ARG A 3 9.59 7.07 -9.11
CA ARG A 3 10.13 6.46 -10.35
C ARG A 3 10.39 4.96 -10.22
N ASN A 4 10.83 4.51 -9.05
CA ASN A 4 11.09 3.10 -8.77
C ASN A 4 9.78 2.32 -8.61
N LEU A 5 8.76 2.92 -7.99
CA LEU A 5 7.42 2.35 -7.94
C LEU A 5 6.87 2.15 -9.35
N ARG A 6 6.93 3.18 -10.21
CA ARG A 6 6.55 3.06 -11.63
C ARG A 6 7.22 1.86 -12.29
N SER A 7 8.56 1.84 -12.30
CA SER A 7 9.34 0.78 -12.95
C SER A 7 9.02 -0.60 -12.38
N PHE A 8 8.82 -0.71 -11.06
CA PHE A 8 8.45 -1.96 -10.40
C PHE A 8 7.05 -2.44 -10.81
N THR A 9 6.09 -1.52 -10.95
CA THR A 9 4.69 -1.83 -11.26
C THR A 9 4.41 -2.06 -12.75
N GLU A 10 5.29 -1.61 -13.65
CA GLU A 10 5.09 -1.72 -15.10
C GLU A 10 4.92 -3.18 -15.58
N SER A 11 5.67 -4.11 -14.99
CA SER A 11 5.57 -5.55 -15.26
C SER A 11 4.57 -6.28 -14.34
N ARG A 12 3.83 -5.55 -13.51
CA ARG A 12 2.94 -6.06 -12.43
C ARG A 12 1.58 -5.36 -12.47
N ARG A 13 1.05 -5.20 -13.68
CA ARG A 13 -0.20 -4.46 -13.90
C ARG A 13 -1.37 -5.13 -13.18
N GLY A 14 -2.22 -4.30 -12.56
CA GLY A 14 -3.42 -4.75 -11.86
C GLY A 14 -3.17 -5.24 -10.43
N LEU A 15 -1.93 -5.30 -9.95
CA LEU A 15 -1.67 -5.58 -8.54
C LEU A 15 -1.99 -4.36 -7.69
N GLY A 16 -2.70 -4.58 -6.59
CA GLY A 16 -2.94 -3.56 -5.57
C GLY A 16 -1.64 -3.02 -4.98
N ILE A 17 -1.57 -1.72 -4.73
CA ILE A 17 -0.36 -1.02 -4.30
C ILE A 17 -0.63 -0.33 -2.96
N ALA A 18 -0.05 -0.89 -1.89
CA ALA A 18 0.00 -0.28 -0.58
C ALA A 18 1.22 0.65 -0.47
N VAL A 19 0.96 1.93 -0.25
CA VAL A 19 1.99 2.97 -0.09
C VAL A 19 1.92 3.59 1.30
N PRO A 20 3.04 4.16 1.80
CA PRO A 20 3.01 4.95 3.02
C PRO A 20 2.03 6.12 2.91
N PHE A 21 1.59 6.67 4.05
CA PHE A 21 0.87 7.94 4.03
C PHE A 21 1.80 9.05 3.53
N PHE A 22 1.26 9.93 2.68
CA PHE A 22 1.94 11.13 2.25
C PHE A 22 1.04 12.35 2.46
N PRO A 23 1.56 13.45 3.04
CA PRO A 23 0.88 14.74 3.00
C PRO A 23 0.53 15.13 1.56
N GLU A 24 -0.56 15.88 1.39
CA GLU A 24 -1.21 16.11 0.08
C GLU A 24 -0.25 16.53 -1.04
N MET A 25 0.69 17.43 -0.77
CA MET A 25 1.67 17.90 -1.76
C MET A 25 2.62 16.78 -2.21
N SER A 26 3.17 16.03 -1.26
CA SER A 26 4.04 14.88 -1.51
C SER A 26 3.28 13.76 -2.21
N ARG A 27 2.02 13.51 -1.82
CA ARG A 27 1.15 12.52 -2.44
C ARG A 27 0.89 12.84 -3.90
N ARG A 28 0.55 14.10 -4.22
CA ARG A 28 0.37 14.57 -5.59
C ARG A 28 1.63 14.39 -6.43
N ALA A 29 2.81 14.69 -5.89
CA ALA A 29 4.07 14.50 -6.60
C ALA A 29 4.36 13.01 -6.86
N LEU A 30 4.12 12.15 -5.87
CA LEU A 30 4.29 10.71 -5.98
C LEU A 30 3.35 10.11 -7.03
N PHE A 31 2.08 10.48 -6.99
CA PHE A 31 1.02 9.92 -7.85
C PHE A 31 1.14 10.32 -9.32
N LYS A 32 1.89 11.38 -9.63
CA LYS A 32 2.28 11.70 -11.02
C LYS A 32 3.27 10.69 -11.62
N CYS A 33 3.86 9.81 -10.81
CA CYS A 33 4.88 8.89 -11.28
C CYS A 33 4.31 7.59 -11.86
N PHE A 34 3.13 7.12 -11.48
CA PHE A 34 2.65 5.79 -11.86
C PHE A 34 1.12 5.75 -11.96
N ASP A 35 0.57 4.67 -12.51
CA ASP A 35 -0.88 4.49 -12.54
C ASP A 35 -1.40 4.27 -11.12
N THR A 36 -2.30 5.14 -10.68
CA THR A 36 -2.83 5.15 -9.31
C THR A 36 -4.15 4.42 -9.19
N SER A 37 -4.70 3.88 -10.28
CA SER A 37 -5.93 3.09 -10.29
C SER A 37 -5.89 1.91 -9.31
N SER A 38 -4.70 1.39 -9.02
CA SER A 38 -4.47 0.25 -8.14
C SER A 38 -3.92 0.65 -6.76
N VAL A 39 -3.81 1.95 -6.44
CA VAL A 39 -3.31 2.41 -5.13
C VAL A 39 -4.41 2.30 -4.08
N HIS A 40 -4.10 1.65 -2.98
CA HIS A 40 -5.01 1.49 -1.85
C HIS A 40 -5.23 2.81 -1.12
N ALA A 41 -6.34 2.92 -0.39
CA ALA A 41 -6.62 4.08 0.46
C ALA A 41 -5.61 4.16 1.63
N ASP A 42 -5.25 5.37 2.07
CA ASP A 42 -4.25 5.58 3.14
C ASP A 42 -4.83 5.41 4.57
N HIS A 43 -6.15 5.30 4.71
CA HIS A 43 -6.89 5.18 6.00
C HIS A 43 -6.48 6.19 7.09
N TYR A 44 -5.84 7.30 6.72
CA TYR A 44 -5.39 8.35 7.63
C TYR A 44 -6.54 8.91 8.50
N PRO A 45 -7.78 9.10 8.01
CA PRO A 45 -8.88 9.56 8.86
C PRO A 45 -9.23 8.64 10.03
N ARG A 46 -8.92 7.34 9.94
CA ARG A 46 -9.18 6.34 10.99
C ARG A 46 -7.99 6.16 11.92
N PHE A 47 -6.78 6.00 11.36
CA PHE A 47 -5.59 5.59 12.12
C PHE A 47 -4.54 6.69 12.31
N GLY A 48 -4.74 7.86 11.70
CA GLY A 48 -3.70 8.89 11.61
C GLY A 48 -2.48 8.40 10.81
N HIS A 49 -1.34 9.06 11.00
CA HIS A 49 -0.07 8.60 10.41
C HIS A 49 0.59 7.57 11.32
N SER A 50 0.67 6.34 10.85
CA SER A 50 1.22 5.17 11.56
C SER A 50 2.58 4.73 11.00
N PHE A 51 3.28 5.62 10.30
CA PHE A 51 4.65 5.44 9.79
C PHE A 51 4.81 4.14 8.97
N GLY A 52 5.71 3.25 9.39
CA GLY A 52 5.96 1.98 8.71
C GLY A 52 4.74 1.05 8.68
N CYS A 53 3.70 1.31 9.48
CA CYS A 53 2.46 0.54 9.47
C CYS A 53 1.46 1.01 8.41
N ASP A 54 1.59 2.22 7.85
CA ASP A 54 0.60 2.76 6.89
C ASP A 54 0.29 1.78 5.72
N PRO A 55 1.29 1.17 5.05
CA PRO A 55 1.01 0.25 3.95
C PRO A 55 0.28 -1.02 4.43
N TRP A 56 0.55 -1.48 5.65
CA TRP A 56 -0.07 -2.67 6.22
C TRP A 56 -1.51 -2.41 6.62
N LEU A 57 -1.78 -1.27 7.26
CA LEU A 57 -3.15 -0.83 7.59
C LEU A 57 -3.99 -0.67 6.32
N SER A 58 -3.38 -0.12 5.27
CA SER A 58 -3.99 0.01 3.96
C SER A 58 -4.35 -1.35 3.33
N LEU A 59 -3.42 -2.31 3.35
CA LEU A 59 -3.64 -3.67 2.88
C LEU A 59 -4.72 -4.41 3.68
N LEU A 60 -4.67 -4.34 5.01
CA LEU A 60 -5.66 -4.96 5.88
C LEU A 60 -7.05 -4.34 5.68
N GLY A 61 -7.14 -3.03 5.46
CA GLY A 61 -8.39 -2.36 5.10
C GLY A 61 -8.97 -2.84 3.76
N GLN A 62 -8.13 -3.14 2.75
CA GLN A 62 -8.59 -3.75 1.49
C GLN A 62 -9.08 -5.18 1.68
N LEU A 63 -8.43 -5.97 2.55
CA LEU A 63 -8.85 -7.32 2.91
C LEU A 63 -10.22 -7.29 3.62
N GLY A 64 -10.38 -6.43 4.63
CA GLY A 64 -11.64 -6.27 5.37
C GLY A 64 -12.79 -5.79 4.49
N ALA A 65 -12.50 -4.94 3.48
CA ALA A 65 -13.48 -4.48 2.51
C ALA A 65 -13.76 -5.47 1.35
N GLY A 66 -13.02 -6.59 1.27
CA GLY A 66 -13.18 -7.59 0.21
C GLY A 66 -12.63 -7.20 -1.16
N TYR A 67 -11.85 -6.11 -1.25
CA TYR A 67 -11.20 -5.67 -2.49
C TYR A 67 -9.89 -6.41 -2.79
N THR A 68 -9.28 -7.02 -1.75
CA THR A 68 -8.12 -7.90 -1.86
C THR A 68 -8.47 -9.24 -1.23
N GLN A 69 -7.92 -10.33 -1.78
CA GLN A 69 -8.22 -11.71 -1.33
C GLN A 69 -6.96 -12.43 -0.87
N THR A 70 -7.11 -13.42 0.01
CA THR A 70 -6.02 -14.35 0.33
C THR A 70 -5.58 -15.11 -0.93
N GLY A 71 -4.31 -15.49 -1.02
CA GLY A 71 -3.73 -16.10 -2.22
C GLY A 71 -3.44 -15.12 -3.37
N SER A 72 -3.78 -13.84 -3.23
CA SER A 72 -3.45 -12.82 -4.23
C SER A 72 -2.14 -12.09 -3.94
N ASP A 73 -1.56 -11.52 -4.99
CA ASP A 73 -0.35 -10.72 -4.90
C ASP A 73 -0.69 -9.24 -4.70
N CYS A 74 0.14 -8.55 -3.93
CA CYS A 74 0.10 -7.08 -3.83
C CYS A 74 1.50 -6.49 -3.76
N VAL A 75 1.61 -5.22 -4.13
CA VAL A 75 2.82 -4.43 -3.95
C VAL A 75 2.72 -3.69 -2.63
N VAL A 76 3.73 -3.83 -1.77
CA VAL A 76 3.88 -3.07 -0.54
C VAL A 76 5.15 -2.27 -0.62
N SER A 77 5.10 -1.01 -0.17
CA SER A 77 6.26 -0.14 -0.16
C SER A 77 6.45 0.55 1.17
N SER A 78 7.70 0.79 1.55
CA SER A 78 8.07 1.49 2.78
C SER A 78 8.97 2.67 2.45
N LEU A 79 8.89 3.72 3.24
CA LEU A 79 9.74 4.91 3.16
C LEU A 79 10.18 5.27 4.59
N ALA A 80 11.49 5.36 4.79
CA ALA A 80 12.08 5.85 6.02
C ALA A 80 12.57 7.30 5.86
N MET A 81 12.93 7.91 6.98
CA MET A 81 13.63 9.19 6.99
C MET A 81 14.91 9.13 6.14
N ASN A 82 15.33 10.26 5.56
CA ASN A 82 16.47 10.38 4.64
C ASN A 82 16.30 9.69 3.27
N GLY A 83 15.08 9.26 2.92
CA GLY A 83 14.75 8.83 1.57
C GLY A 83 15.09 7.37 1.24
N TYR A 84 15.48 6.58 2.24
CA TYR A 84 15.56 5.12 2.10
C TYR A 84 14.16 4.55 1.90
N PHE A 85 13.99 3.68 0.91
CA PHE A 85 12.70 3.05 0.62
C PHE A 85 12.90 1.59 0.22
N SER A 86 11.87 0.79 0.41
CA SER A 86 11.77 -0.56 -0.13
C SER A 86 10.46 -0.72 -0.88
N ILE A 87 10.45 -1.59 -1.89
CA ILE A 87 9.27 -1.96 -2.65
C ILE A 87 9.35 -3.47 -2.81
N ALA A 88 8.28 -4.17 -2.45
CA ALA A 88 8.18 -5.61 -2.56
C ALA A 88 6.85 -5.99 -3.21
N GLN A 89 6.87 -7.07 -3.98
CA GLN A 89 5.67 -7.84 -4.28
C GLN A 89 5.60 -8.94 -3.22
N ILE A 90 4.46 -9.09 -2.58
CA ILE A 90 4.19 -10.15 -1.63
C ILE A 90 2.96 -10.92 -2.08
N THR A 91 2.91 -12.20 -1.73
CA THR A 91 1.72 -13.04 -1.89
C THR A 91 1.08 -13.21 -0.53
N LEU A 92 -0.22 -12.95 -0.43
CA LEU A 92 -0.98 -13.22 0.79
C LEU A 92 -1.19 -14.72 0.93
N ALA A 93 -0.88 -15.28 2.10
CA ALA A 93 -1.11 -16.70 2.33
C ALA A 93 -2.61 -17.05 2.16
N PRO A 94 -2.97 -18.17 1.52
CA PRO A 94 -4.37 -18.57 1.36
C PRO A 94 -5.12 -18.73 2.69
N ASP A 95 -4.40 -19.12 3.74
CA ASP A 95 -4.84 -19.30 5.13
C ASP A 95 -4.48 -18.10 6.02
N LEU A 96 -4.26 -16.92 5.43
CA LEU A 96 -3.97 -15.71 6.19
C LEU A 96 -5.09 -15.40 7.19
N HIS A 97 -4.72 -15.38 8.47
CA HIS A 97 -5.53 -14.83 9.55
C HIS A 97 -5.08 -13.39 9.83
N TYR A 98 -6.04 -12.48 9.88
CA TYR A 98 -5.78 -11.09 10.22
C TYR A 98 -6.90 -10.54 11.11
N ALA A 99 -6.59 -9.47 11.82
CA ALA A 99 -7.54 -8.69 12.58
C ALA A 99 -7.10 -7.22 12.53
N LEU A 100 -8.06 -6.31 12.40
CA LEU A 100 -7.82 -4.87 12.43
C LEU A 100 -8.70 -4.26 13.52
N GLU A 101 -8.11 -3.41 14.37
CA GLU A 101 -8.82 -2.80 15.49
C GLU A 101 -10.06 -2.04 15.01
N GLY A 102 -11.25 -2.41 15.50
CA GLY A 102 -12.53 -1.77 15.16
C GLY A 102 -13.28 -2.41 13.99
N GLU A 103 -12.82 -3.55 13.45
CA GLU A 103 -13.62 -4.45 12.62
C GLU A 103 -14.14 -5.59 13.50
N THR A 104 -15.47 -5.60 13.72
CA THR A 104 -16.21 -6.69 14.38
C THR A 104 -16.82 -7.63 13.37
#